data_AF-A0A1E7EJF0-F1
#
_entry.id   AF-A0A1E7EJF0-F1
#
_cell.length_a   1.000
_cell.length_b   1.000
_cell.length_c   1.000
_cell.angle_alpha   90.00
_cell.angle_beta   90.00
_cell.angle_gamma   90.00
#
_symmetry.space_group_name_H-M   'P 1'
#
loop_
_entity.id
_entity.type
_entity.pdbx_description
1 polymer ?
#
loop_
_entity_poly.entity_id
_entity_poly.type
_entity_poly.pdbx_seq_one_letter_code
_entity_poly.pdbx_strand_id
1 'polypeptide(L)'
;MSADSALQTYETMSEKYKEYCNPMKLIGVDEQKEFQDFWYDFAVNYTNTKPHQGYDILNNWCHRKKLKRLNSNRNSKSNTTTTTTTTCDGQDIVEASTSKKCFRCSCRIGYYNASATDYDYNYDDYDEEDQEQQQQQQQQLKLKPRMGKIWNRWNERVNEVMTDRCHNNVIDVHDLGEEEKQQQQQQQQQLIWQCQECNTLPMRPNVLLFHDTDINILNSIQKQSIRYQQWEAIIEEELISSNNSNKPNNNNENQSNQNNSSNNHNNNNSSSKSTNFVLLEIGCGKNVPAVRNESEEILKDCLDKLTLARMASTTVANNNDNDHNNNNSNNNKNNNETLQLIDEELNLLLN
;
A
#
# COMPACT_ATOMS: atom_id res chain seq x y z
N MET A 1 0.94 -11.59 -11.36
CA MET A 1 -0.23 -10.97 -12.01
C MET A 1 0.05 -10.72 -13.49
N SER A 2 0.70 -9.62 -13.88
CA SER A 2 0.76 -9.21 -15.29
C SER A 2 1.45 -10.19 -16.25
N ALA A 3 2.27 -11.12 -15.75
CA ALA A 3 2.87 -12.18 -16.55
C ALA A 3 1.84 -13.06 -17.29
N ASP A 4 0.70 -13.33 -16.66
CA ASP A 4 -0.39 -14.12 -17.26
C ASP A 4 -1.13 -13.36 -18.37
N SER A 5 -0.94 -12.05 -18.43
CA SER A 5 -1.33 -11.20 -19.56
C SER A 5 -0.27 -11.16 -20.67
N ALA A 6 0.70 -12.09 -20.65
CA ALA A 6 1.84 -12.14 -21.55
C ALA A 6 2.80 -10.93 -21.47
N LEU A 7 2.75 -10.15 -20.37
CA LEU A 7 3.75 -9.12 -20.11
C LEU A 7 5.00 -9.76 -19.51
N GLN A 8 6.18 -9.44 -20.05
CA GLN A 8 7.42 -9.93 -19.46
C GLN A 8 7.63 -9.31 -18.07
N THR A 9 8.13 -10.11 -17.13
CA THR A 9 8.56 -9.60 -15.82
C THR A 9 9.94 -8.97 -15.93
N TYR A 10 10.32 -8.15 -14.94
CA TYR A 10 11.64 -7.52 -14.87
C TYR A 10 12.80 -8.51 -15.11
N GLU A 11 12.69 -9.72 -14.57
CA GLU A 11 13.71 -10.77 -14.67
C GLU A 11 13.85 -11.33 -16.09
N THR A 12 12.75 -11.34 -16.84
CA THR A 12 12.68 -11.89 -18.21
C THR A 12 12.83 -10.81 -19.29
N MET A 13 12.83 -9.54 -18.89
CA MET A 13 13.03 -8.41 -19.77
C MET A 13 14.49 -8.32 -20.25
N SER A 14 14.67 -7.69 -21.41
CA SER A 14 15.99 -7.50 -22.02
C SER A 14 16.93 -6.65 -21.15
N GLU A 15 18.24 -6.74 -21.39
CA GLU A 15 19.22 -5.88 -20.69
C GLU A 15 18.98 -4.39 -20.98
N LYS A 16 18.51 -4.08 -22.20
CA LYS A 16 18.06 -2.74 -22.58
C LYS A 16 16.99 -2.21 -21.62
N TYR A 17 16.00 -3.04 -21.25
CA TYR A 17 14.99 -2.62 -20.28
C TYR A 17 15.62 -2.20 -18.94
N LYS A 18 16.57 -2.99 -18.43
CA LYS A 18 17.22 -2.71 -17.13
C LYS A 18 18.04 -1.44 -17.17
N GLU A 19 18.76 -1.20 -18.27
CA GLU A 19 19.48 0.06 -18.48
C GLU A 19 18.53 1.27 -18.48
N TYR A 20 17.35 1.11 -19.08
CA TYR A 20 16.35 2.18 -19.23
C TYR A 20 15.48 2.36 -17.98
N CYS A 21 15.60 1.45 -17.01
CA CYS A 21 15.13 1.67 -15.66
C CYS A 21 16.05 2.59 -14.84
N ASN A 22 17.03 3.27 -15.44
CA ASN A 22 17.88 4.24 -14.76
C ASN A 22 17.63 5.67 -15.31
N PRO A 23 17.27 6.66 -14.47
CA PRO A 23 17.02 8.03 -14.93
C PRO A 23 18.25 8.70 -15.55
N MET A 24 19.46 8.16 -15.35
CA MET A 24 20.68 8.64 -16.02
C MET A 24 20.58 8.61 -17.55
N LYS A 25 19.86 7.63 -18.11
CA LYS A 25 19.62 7.52 -19.57
C LYS A 25 18.82 8.70 -20.13
N LEU A 26 17.98 9.33 -19.31
CA LEU A 26 17.26 10.54 -19.71
C LEU A 26 18.15 11.80 -19.68
N ILE A 27 19.25 11.79 -18.93
CA ILE A 27 20.08 13.00 -18.75
C ILE A 27 21.07 13.15 -19.90
N GLY A 28 21.52 12.03 -20.48
CA GLY A 28 22.36 12.04 -21.69
C GLY A 28 21.61 12.63 -22.87
N VAL A 29 22.10 13.76 -23.43
CA VAL A 29 21.45 14.45 -24.55
C VAL A 29 21.26 13.53 -25.76
N ASP A 30 22.25 12.67 -26.02
CA ASP A 30 22.24 11.76 -27.17
C ASP A 30 21.28 10.56 -26.97
N GLU A 31 20.95 10.21 -25.73
CA GLU A 31 20.11 9.05 -25.38
C GLU A 31 18.66 9.43 -25.02
N GLN A 32 18.37 10.72 -24.80
CA GLN A 32 17.05 11.22 -24.37
C GLN A 32 15.90 10.70 -25.23
N LYS A 33 16.10 10.74 -26.53
CA LYS A 33 15.10 10.32 -27.49
C LYS A 33 14.87 8.82 -27.44
N GLU A 34 15.95 8.03 -27.50
CA GLU A 34 15.85 6.57 -27.44
C GLU A 34 15.17 6.13 -26.13
N PHE A 35 15.47 6.82 -25.03
CA PHE A 35 14.84 6.65 -23.74
C PHE A 35 13.33 6.89 -23.77
N GLN A 36 12.88 8.00 -24.35
CA GLN A 36 11.46 8.32 -24.46
C GLN A 36 10.71 7.36 -25.38
N ASP A 37 11.27 7.04 -26.54
CA ASP A 37 10.69 6.09 -27.49
C ASP A 37 10.49 4.72 -26.83
N PHE A 38 11.52 4.24 -26.13
CA PHE A 38 11.46 2.96 -25.41
C PHE A 38 10.31 2.93 -24.40
N TRP A 39 10.18 3.98 -23.58
CA TRP A 39 9.13 4.03 -22.55
C TRP A 39 7.74 4.25 -23.14
N TYR A 40 7.64 4.93 -24.29
CA TYR A 40 6.38 5.08 -25.01
C TYR A 40 5.91 3.77 -25.59
N ASP A 41 6.78 3.07 -26.33
CA ASP A 41 6.48 1.74 -26.87
C ASP A 41 6.08 0.79 -25.74
N PHE A 42 6.79 0.84 -24.61
CA PHE A 42 6.44 0.08 -23.42
C PHE A 42 5.05 0.43 -22.90
N ALA A 43 4.71 1.72 -22.75
CA ALA A 43 3.43 2.17 -22.24
C ALA A 43 2.26 1.86 -23.19
N VAL A 44 2.48 1.98 -24.50
CA VAL A 44 1.50 1.58 -25.54
C VAL A 44 1.27 0.08 -25.47
N ASN A 45 2.33 -0.74 -25.45
CA ASN A 45 2.22 -2.19 -25.35
C ASN A 45 1.51 -2.61 -24.06
N TYR A 46 1.85 -1.99 -22.93
CA TYR A 46 1.21 -2.24 -21.65
C TYR A 46 -0.30 -1.91 -21.69
N THR A 47 -0.66 -0.78 -22.31
CA THR A 47 -2.05 -0.33 -22.39
C THR A 47 -2.90 -1.18 -23.31
N ASN A 48 -2.33 -1.67 -24.41
CA ASN A 48 -2.99 -2.56 -25.35
C ASN A 48 -3.07 -4.01 -24.87
N THR A 49 -2.37 -4.34 -23.79
CA THR A 49 -2.36 -5.70 -23.26
C THR A 49 -3.67 -6.03 -22.57
N LYS A 50 -4.30 -7.13 -23.00
CA LYS A 50 -5.54 -7.62 -22.41
C LYS A 50 -5.30 -8.12 -20.98
N PRO A 51 -6.09 -7.67 -19.98
CA PRO A 51 -6.02 -8.24 -18.63
C PRO A 51 -6.40 -9.72 -18.66
N HIS A 52 -5.68 -10.55 -17.88
CA HIS A 52 -6.00 -11.96 -17.70
C HIS A 52 -7.12 -12.14 -16.66
N GLN A 53 -7.64 -13.38 -16.56
CA GLN A 53 -8.79 -13.72 -15.72
C GLN A 53 -8.62 -13.35 -14.22
N GLY A 54 -7.39 -13.26 -13.72
CA GLY A 54 -7.13 -12.86 -12.34
C GLY A 54 -7.64 -11.46 -12.03
N TYR A 55 -7.50 -10.52 -12.97
CA TYR A 55 -8.04 -9.16 -12.82
C TYR A 55 -9.58 -9.15 -12.78
N ASP A 56 -10.24 -10.03 -13.54
CA ASP A 56 -11.71 -10.16 -13.50
C ASP A 56 -12.18 -10.67 -12.14
N ILE A 57 -11.44 -11.58 -11.52
CA ILE A 57 -11.75 -12.08 -10.17
C ILE A 57 -11.66 -10.95 -9.15
N LEU A 58 -10.58 -10.16 -9.17
CA LEU A 58 -10.41 -9.00 -8.29
C LEU A 58 -11.53 -7.98 -8.48
N ASN A 59 -11.81 -7.64 -9.75
CA ASN A 59 -12.92 -6.75 -10.08
C ASN A 59 -14.25 -7.28 -9.54
N ASN A 60 -14.54 -8.57 -9.72
CA ASN A 60 -15.75 -9.20 -9.20
C ASN A 60 -15.83 -9.14 -7.67
N TRP A 61 -14.72 -9.33 -6.96
CA TRP A 61 -14.67 -9.26 -5.50
C TRP A 61 -14.92 -7.85 -4.97
N CYS A 62 -14.36 -6.83 -5.64
CA CYS A 62 -14.63 -5.43 -5.33
C CYS A 62 -16.11 -5.07 -5.61
N HIS A 63 -16.60 -5.32 -6.83
CA HIS A 63 -17.95 -4.90 -7.25
C HIS A 63 -19.07 -5.62 -6.49
N ARG A 64 -18.89 -6.89 -6.13
CA ARG A 64 -19.90 -7.65 -5.35
C ARG A 64 -19.92 -7.29 -3.87
N LYS A 65 -19.20 -6.25 -3.43
CA LYS A 65 -19.04 -5.86 -2.02
C LYS A 65 -18.53 -7.00 -1.14
N LYS A 66 -17.86 -8.01 -1.74
CA LYS A 66 -17.20 -9.07 -0.96
C LYS A 66 -16.00 -8.50 -0.21
N LEU A 67 -15.32 -7.54 -0.84
CA LEU A 67 -14.31 -6.70 -0.22
C LEU A 67 -14.96 -5.37 0.16
N LYS A 68 -15.71 -5.36 1.27
CA LYS A 68 -16.50 -4.19 1.71
C LYS A 68 -15.66 -2.92 1.86
N ARG A 69 -14.41 -3.07 2.29
CA ARG A 69 -13.45 -1.95 2.45
C ARG A 69 -12.91 -1.43 1.11
N LEU A 70 -12.93 -2.22 0.05
CA LEU A 70 -12.49 -1.79 -1.29
C LEU A 70 -13.57 -1.09 -2.13
N ASN A 71 -14.76 -0.92 -1.55
CA ASN A 71 -15.92 -0.37 -2.24
C ASN A 71 -16.50 0.86 -1.52
N SER A 72 -15.81 1.37 -0.50
CA SER A 72 -16.45 2.19 0.53
C SER A 72 -16.55 3.68 0.19
N ASN A 73 -15.90 4.18 -0.88
CA ASN A 73 -15.89 5.63 -1.17
C ASN A 73 -16.36 6.08 -2.57
N ARG A 74 -17.07 5.23 -3.33
CA ARG A 74 -17.61 5.61 -4.65
C ARG A 74 -18.91 6.44 -4.66
N ASN A 75 -19.26 7.12 -3.57
CA ASN A 75 -20.45 8.00 -3.58
C ASN A 75 -20.27 9.31 -4.39
N SER A 76 -19.11 9.52 -5.01
CA SER A 76 -18.91 10.56 -6.02
C SER A 76 -19.54 10.12 -7.35
N LYS A 77 -20.74 10.63 -7.64
CA LYS A 77 -21.45 10.47 -8.92
C LYS A 77 -20.59 10.96 -10.10
N SER A 78 -19.86 10.07 -10.76
CA SER A 78 -19.31 10.32 -12.09
C SER A 78 -19.97 9.37 -13.09
N ASN A 79 -20.85 9.93 -13.91
CA ASN A 79 -21.53 9.23 -15.00
C ASN A 79 -20.60 9.20 -16.22
N THR A 80 -19.72 8.21 -16.33
CA THR A 80 -19.10 7.89 -17.63
C THR A 80 -18.90 6.38 -17.76
N THR A 81 -19.72 5.77 -18.61
CA THR A 81 -19.67 4.35 -18.96
C THR A 81 -18.66 4.18 -20.10
N THR A 82 -17.37 4.20 -19.77
CA THR A 82 -16.32 3.74 -20.67
C THR A 82 -15.68 2.53 -20.02
N THR A 83 -15.39 1.51 -20.81
CA THR A 83 -14.69 0.28 -20.42
C THR A 83 -13.27 0.65 -19.95
N THR A 84 -13.17 1.18 -18.74
CA THR A 84 -11.92 1.70 -18.19
C THR A 84 -11.10 0.51 -17.70
N THR A 85 -9.98 0.27 -18.38
CA THR A 85 -8.76 -0.08 -17.67
C THR A 85 -8.68 0.85 -16.47
N THR A 86 -8.76 0.29 -15.26
CA THR A 86 -8.77 0.98 -13.96
C THR A 86 -7.92 2.24 -14.00
N THR A 87 -8.55 3.41 -14.14
CA THR A 87 -7.90 4.67 -13.76
C THR A 87 -7.93 4.72 -12.24
N CYS A 88 -6.74 4.87 -11.69
CA CYS A 88 -6.35 4.43 -10.36
C CYS A 88 -6.58 5.50 -9.28
N ASP A 89 -7.61 6.32 -9.43
CA ASP A 89 -7.99 7.32 -8.42
C ASP A 89 -8.96 6.74 -7.37
N GLY A 90 -9.14 5.41 -7.36
CA GLY A 90 -9.86 4.74 -6.28
C GLY A 90 -9.06 4.81 -5.00
N GLN A 91 -9.59 5.50 -3.98
CA GLN A 91 -8.98 5.61 -2.64
C GLN A 91 -8.61 4.27 -2.00
N ASP A 92 -9.20 3.18 -2.49
CA ASP A 92 -9.06 1.86 -1.91
C ASP A 92 -7.98 0.99 -2.59
N ILE A 93 -7.35 1.46 -3.69
CA ILE A 93 -6.25 0.73 -4.34
C ILE A 93 -4.94 1.48 -4.08
N VAL A 94 -4.01 0.78 -3.44
CA VAL A 94 -2.67 1.26 -3.13
C VAL A 94 -1.75 0.94 -4.30
N GLU A 95 -1.60 1.86 -5.25
CA GLU A 95 -0.59 1.72 -6.31
C GLU A 95 0.78 2.17 -5.80
N ALA A 96 1.64 1.19 -5.49
CA ALA A 96 3.03 1.44 -5.06
C ALA A 96 3.93 1.95 -6.20
N SER A 97 3.47 1.90 -7.45
CA SER A 97 4.14 2.48 -8.61
C SER A 97 3.15 3.36 -9.35
N THR A 98 3.53 4.60 -9.64
CA THR A 98 2.75 5.56 -10.43
C THR A 98 2.32 5.01 -11.81
N SER A 99 1.39 5.72 -12.48
CA SER A 99 0.78 5.26 -13.74
C SER A 99 1.79 5.06 -14.88
N LYS A 100 1.87 3.80 -15.36
CA LYS A 100 2.66 3.40 -16.53
C LYS A 100 2.19 4.02 -17.85
N LYS A 101 1.04 4.67 -17.86
CA LYS A 101 0.43 5.30 -19.05
C LYS A 101 0.74 6.78 -19.18
N CYS A 102 1.46 7.34 -18.22
CA CYS A 102 1.65 8.78 -18.19
C CYS A 102 3.12 9.15 -18.26
N PHE A 103 3.39 10.31 -18.84
CA PHE A 103 4.67 10.98 -18.83
C PHE A 103 4.59 12.22 -17.95
N ARG A 104 5.69 12.60 -17.33
CA ARG A 104 5.77 13.79 -16.47
C ARG A 104 7.04 14.58 -16.72
N CYS A 105 7.11 15.81 -16.19
CA CYS A 105 8.34 16.60 -16.22
C CYS A 105 9.48 15.92 -15.45
N SER A 106 10.70 16.01 -15.97
CA SER A 106 11.92 15.48 -15.32
C SER A 106 12.63 16.49 -14.41
N CYS A 107 12.07 17.66 -14.13
CA CYS A 107 12.77 18.70 -13.36
C CYS A 107 13.25 18.24 -11.98
N ARG A 108 12.53 17.36 -11.29
CA ARG A 108 12.86 16.96 -9.91
C ARG A 108 13.80 15.76 -9.80
N ILE A 109 14.18 15.10 -10.90
CA ILE A 109 14.99 13.86 -10.83
C ILE A 109 16.39 14.08 -10.27
N GLY A 110 16.91 15.30 -10.38
CA GLY A 110 18.23 15.69 -9.91
C GLY A 110 18.27 16.14 -8.45
N TYR A 111 17.15 16.10 -7.74
CA TYR A 111 17.04 16.52 -6.35
C TYR A 111 16.56 15.36 -5.50
N TYR A 112 17.02 15.28 -4.27
CA TYR A 112 16.54 14.29 -3.30
C TYR A 112 16.06 14.96 -2.03
N ASN A 113 15.17 14.28 -1.32
CA ASN A 113 14.73 14.73 -0.02
C ASN A 113 15.82 14.42 1.02
N ALA A 114 16.46 15.46 1.55
CA ALA A 114 17.50 15.30 2.54
C ALA A 114 16.97 14.87 3.91
N SER A 115 15.72 15.19 4.25
CA SER A 115 15.15 14.72 5.52
C SER A 115 14.89 13.21 5.49
N ALA A 116 14.59 12.64 4.32
CA ALA A 116 14.35 11.21 4.18
C ALA A 116 15.59 10.34 4.46
N THR A 117 16.80 10.88 4.36
CA THR A 117 18.04 10.12 4.65
C THR A 117 18.48 10.20 6.09
N ASP A 118 17.94 11.15 6.87
CA ASP A 118 18.31 11.38 8.28
C ASP A 118 17.28 10.75 9.25
N TYR A 119 16.20 10.15 8.76
CA TYR A 119 15.33 9.30 9.57
C TYR A 119 16.04 7.96 9.81
N ASP A 120 16.86 7.92 10.85
CA ASP A 120 17.22 6.67 11.52
C ASP A 120 15.90 6.13 12.12
N TYR A 121 15.39 5.04 11.55
CA TYR A 121 14.13 4.40 11.95
C TYR A 121 14.30 3.74 13.34
N ASN A 122 14.40 4.54 14.40
CA ASN A 122 14.15 4.06 15.76
C ASN A 122 12.62 4.02 15.94
N TYR A 123 12.09 2.80 16.02
CA TYR A 123 10.65 2.50 15.95
C TYR A 123 9.96 2.52 17.32
N ASP A 124 10.68 2.81 18.40
CA ASP A 124 10.27 2.36 19.74
C ASP A 124 9.45 3.37 20.58
N ASP A 125 9.12 4.55 20.07
CA ASP A 125 8.32 5.52 20.85
C ASP A 125 7.69 6.58 19.93
N TYR A 126 6.42 6.40 19.52
CA TYR A 126 5.68 7.42 18.77
C TYR A 126 4.42 7.84 19.54
N ASP A 127 4.51 8.99 20.20
CA ASP A 127 3.37 9.74 20.72
C ASP A 127 2.60 10.40 19.56
N GLU A 128 1.26 10.41 19.62
CA GLU A 128 0.38 10.96 18.57
C GLU A 128 0.66 12.44 18.22
N GLU A 129 1.24 13.21 19.15
CA GLU A 129 1.61 14.63 18.93
C GLU A 129 2.72 14.83 17.87
N ASP A 130 3.54 13.81 17.60
CA ASP A 130 4.62 13.90 16.61
C ASP A 130 4.12 13.77 15.16
N GLN A 131 2.92 13.22 14.93
CA GLN A 131 2.36 13.12 13.58
C GLN A 131 1.99 14.48 12.99
N GLU A 132 1.44 15.40 13.80
CA GLU A 132 1.09 16.74 13.32
C GLU A 132 2.34 17.61 13.10
N GLN A 133 3.36 17.48 13.96
CA GLN A 133 4.63 18.20 13.77
C GLN A 133 5.41 17.66 12.56
N GLN A 134 5.41 16.35 12.32
CA GLN A 134 5.98 15.79 11.09
C GLN A 134 5.23 16.26 9.83
N GLN A 135 3.89 16.35 9.86
CA GLN A 135 3.12 16.89 8.73
C GLN A 135 3.42 18.38 8.46
N GLN A 136 3.67 19.18 9.50
CA GLN A 136 4.05 20.58 9.34
C GLN A 136 5.51 20.75 8.88
N GLN A 137 6.46 19.95 9.37
CA GLN A 137 7.85 19.96 8.89
C GLN A 137 7.98 19.45 7.44
N GLN A 138 7.13 18.52 7.02
CA GLN A 138 7.05 18.06 5.63
C GLN A 138 6.69 19.18 4.64
N GLN A 139 6.16 20.33 5.08
CA GLN A 139 5.84 21.45 4.18
C GLN A 139 7.07 22.25 3.72
N GLN A 140 8.25 22.03 4.32
CA GLN A 140 9.51 22.62 3.83
C GLN A 140 10.55 21.53 3.55
N LEU A 141 10.23 20.61 2.63
CA LEU A 141 11.22 19.67 2.11
C LEU A 141 12.40 20.44 1.51
N LYS A 142 13.51 20.50 2.26
CA LYS A 142 14.79 21.03 1.78
C LYS A 142 15.36 20.02 0.80
N LEU A 143 14.95 20.15 -0.45
CA LEU A 143 15.48 19.38 -1.56
C LEU A 143 16.97 19.72 -1.72
N LYS A 144 17.82 18.70 -1.62
CA LYS A 144 19.25 18.83 -1.90
C LYS A 144 19.53 18.36 -3.33
N PRO A 145 20.37 19.07 -4.09
CA PRO A 145 20.77 18.61 -5.41
C PRO A 145 21.63 17.34 -5.28
N ARG A 146 21.44 16.38 -6.19
CA ARG A 146 22.36 15.27 -6.39
C ARG A 146 23.71 15.80 -6.85
N MET A 147 24.76 15.21 -6.30
CA MET A 147 26.14 15.59 -6.61
C MET A 147 26.72 14.73 -7.74
N GLY A 148 27.63 15.32 -8.50
CA GLY A 148 28.38 14.66 -9.57
C GLY A 148 28.30 15.43 -10.87
N LYS A 149 29.30 15.30 -11.75
CA LYS A 149 29.42 16.15 -12.96
C LYS A 149 28.14 16.17 -13.81
N ILE A 150 27.52 15.02 -14.01
CA ILE A 150 26.30 14.88 -14.82
C ILE A 150 25.10 15.53 -14.12
N TRP A 151 24.92 15.26 -12.82
CA TRP A 151 23.84 15.83 -12.02
C TRP A 151 23.97 17.34 -11.81
N ASN A 152 25.20 17.85 -11.64
CA ASN A 152 25.44 19.28 -11.52
C ASN A 152 25.00 20.02 -12.78
N ARG A 153 25.39 19.53 -13.97
CA ARG A 153 24.94 20.10 -15.25
C ARG A 153 23.41 20.01 -15.41
N TRP A 154 22.82 18.89 -15.02
CA TRP A 154 21.36 18.74 -15.04
C TRP A 154 20.68 19.75 -14.13
N ASN A 155 21.15 19.87 -12.89
CA ASN A 155 20.58 20.77 -11.88
C ASN A 155 20.75 22.24 -12.25
N GLU A 156 21.87 22.63 -12.87
CA GLU A 156 22.05 23.94 -13.49
C GLU A 156 20.95 24.22 -14.52
N ARG A 157 20.76 23.31 -15.49
CA ARG A 157 19.71 23.43 -16.51
C ARG A 157 18.31 23.46 -15.89
N VAL A 158 18.04 22.68 -14.84
CA VAL A 158 16.75 22.68 -14.16
C VAL A 158 16.50 24.03 -13.47
N ASN A 159 17.48 24.57 -12.75
CA ASN A 159 17.35 25.84 -12.04
C ASN A 159 17.04 27.02 -12.97
N GLU A 160 17.43 26.94 -14.25
CA GLU A 160 17.15 27.97 -15.25
C GLU A 160 15.68 27.98 -15.72
N VAL A 161 15.00 26.84 -15.69
CA VAL A 161 13.70 26.66 -16.38
C VAL A 161 12.58 26.08 -15.54
N MET A 162 12.88 25.56 -14.35
CA MET A 162 11.88 24.89 -13.52
C MET A 162 10.83 25.88 -13.03
N THR A 163 9.57 25.45 -13.12
CA THR A 163 8.43 26.15 -12.52
C THR A 163 7.75 25.21 -11.52
N ASP A 164 7.07 25.78 -10.51
CA ASP A 164 6.33 24.98 -9.53
C ASP A 164 5.17 24.20 -10.18
N ARG A 165 4.73 24.62 -11.36
CA ARG A 165 3.66 23.96 -12.14
C ARG A 165 4.10 22.65 -12.78
N CYS A 166 5.40 22.45 -13.01
CA CYS A 166 5.94 21.22 -13.61
C CYS A 166 5.56 19.95 -12.83
N HIS A 167 5.32 20.07 -11.51
CA HIS A 167 4.89 18.96 -10.65
C HIS A 167 3.59 18.29 -11.15
N ASN A 168 2.63 19.11 -11.59
CA ASN A 168 1.29 18.69 -11.98
C ASN A 168 1.18 18.33 -13.46
N ASN A 169 2.22 18.63 -14.25
CA ASN A 169 2.19 18.35 -15.67
C ASN A 169 2.45 16.87 -15.94
N VAL A 170 1.36 16.13 -16.08
CA VAL A 170 1.31 14.71 -16.40
C VAL A 170 0.49 14.57 -17.69
N ILE A 171 1.06 13.92 -18.70
CA ILE A 171 0.42 13.70 -20.01
C ILE A 171 0.15 12.21 -20.18
N ASP A 172 -1.05 11.83 -20.60
CA ASP A 172 -1.37 10.44 -20.93
C ASP A 172 -0.82 10.06 -22.31
N VAL A 173 -0.36 8.81 -22.46
CA VAL A 173 0.15 8.26 -23.73
C VAL A 173 -0.90 8.27 -24.83
N HIS A 174 -2.19 8.22 -24.49
CA HIS A 174 -3.27 8.39 -25.45
C HIS A 174 -3.36 9.81 -26.00
N ASP A 175 -3.10 10.81 -25.17
CA ASP A 175 -3.10 12.22 -25.57
C ASP A 175 -1.92 12.53 -26.51
N LEU A 176 -0.86 11.71 -26.48
CA LEU A 176 0.28 11.80 -27.39
C LEU A 176 -0.02 11.21 -28.79
N GLY A 177 -1.19 10.63 -29.04
CA GLY A 177 -1.28 9.62 -30.10
C GLY A 177 -2.59 9.49 -30.86
N GLU A 178 -2.94 10.48 -31.69
CA GLU A 178 -3.48 10.22 -33.06
C GLU A 178 -3.03 11.31 -34.06
N GLU A 179 -3.06 12.58 -33.69
CA GLU A 179 -2.72 13.69 -34.59
C GLU A 179 -1.20 13.82 -34.84
N GLU A 180 -0.38 13.58 -33.82
CA GLU A 180 1.08 13.69 -33.94
C GLU A 180 1.70 12.61 -34.82
N LYS A 181 1.16 11.38 -34.85
CA LYS A 181 1.68 10.29 -35.70
C LYS A 181 1.56 10.60 -37.19
N GLN A 182 0.51 11.31 -37.60
CA GLN A 182 0.33 11.72 -38.99
C GLN A 182 1.29 12.84 -39.39
N GLN A 183 1.60 13.76 -38.47
CA GLN A 183 2.56 14.85 -38.71
C GLN A 183 4.02 14.38 -38.63
N GLN A 184 4.35 13.46 -37.72
CA GLN A 184 5.69 12.91 -37.53
C GLN A 184 6.16 12.04 -38.70
N GLN A 185 5.26 11.38 -39.45
CA GLN A 185 5.64 10.68 -40.68
C GLN A 185 6.11 11.64 -41.80
N GLN A 186 5.70 12.92 -41.76
CA GLN A 186 6.04 13.89 -42.80
C GLN A 186 7.31 14.69 -42.49
N GLN A 187 7.73 14.76 -41.23
CA GLN A 187 8.94 15.45 -40.82
C GLN A 187 9.84 14.47 -40.08
N GLN A 188 10.90 13.98 -40.73
CA GLN A 188 11.88 13.03 -40.17
C GLN A 188 12.61 13.52 -38.90
N GLN A 189 12.25 14.69 -38.35
CA GLN A 189 12.72 15.17 -37.06
C GLN A 189 11.78 14.66 -35.98
N GLN A 190 12.12 13.50 -35.43
CA GLN A 190 11.41 12.91 -34.31
C GLN A 190 11.57 13.81 -33.07
N LEU A 191 10.46 14.33 -32.57
CA LEU A 191 10.39 15.30 -31.47
C LEU A 191 10.69 14.60 -30.13
N ILE A 192 11.63 15.16 -29.36
CA ILE A 192 11.76 14.84 -27.93
C ILE A 192 10.56 15.49 -27.23
N TRP A 193 9.76 14.73 -26.50
CA TRP A 193 8.67 15.29 -25.72
C TRP A 193 9.23 16.16 -24.61
N GLN A 194 8.82 17.42 -24.60
CA GLN A 194 9.21 18.41 -23.61
C GLN A 194 8.03 18.72 -22.69
N CYS A 195 8.33 19.02 -21.43
CA CYS A 195 7.32 19.47 -20.50
C CYS A 195 6.73 20.81 -20.95
N GLN A 196 5.42 20.87 -21.16
CA GLN A 196 4.67 22.07 -21.58
C GLN A 196 4.79 23.27 -20.62
N GLU A 197 5.11 23.03 -19.34
CA GLU A 197 5.23 24.10 -18.33
C GLU A 197 6.61 24.80 -18.36
N CYS A 198 7.68 24.06 -18.62
CA CYS A 198 9.05 24.63 -18.68
C CYS A 198 9.59 24.74 -20.11
N ASN A 199 8.91 24.13 -21.09
CA ASN A 199 9.22 24.08 -22.52
C ASN A 199 10.65 23.66 -22.88
N THR A 200 11.40 23.11 -21.93
CA THR A 200 12.85 22.91 -22.07
C THR A 200 13.28 21.53 -21.63
N LEU A 201 12.74 21.01 -20.53
CA LEU A 201 13.15 19.73 -19.98
C LEU A 201 12.37 18.58 -20.63
N PRO A 202 13.04 17.45 -20.90
CA PRO A 202 12.38 16.30 -21.49
C PRO A 202 11.37 15.71 -20.51
N MET A 203 10.33 15.09 -21.04
CA MET A 203 9.42 14.28 -20.26
C MET A 203 10.02 12.91 -19.95
N ARG A 204 9.55 12.30 -18.86
CA ARG A 204 9.96 10.98 -18.39
C ARG A 204 8.73 10.12 -18.11
N PRO A 205 8.84 8.78 -18.11
CA PRO A 205 7.73 7.95 -17.68
C PRO A 205 7.38 8.29 -16.23
N ASN A 206 6.08 8.34 -15.92
CA ASN A 206 5.56 8.51 -14.58
C ASN A 206 5.57 7.16 -13.86
N VAL A 207 6.76 6.58 -13.72
CA VAL A 207 7.03 5.33 -12.99
C VAL A 207 8.30 5.51 -12.17
N LEU A 208 8.38 4.83 -11.03
CA LEU A 208 9.60 4.78 -10.24
C LEU A 208 10.70 4.05 -11.03
N LEU A 209 11.83 4.73 -11.20
CA LEU A 209 13.04 4.15 -11.80
C LEU A 209 14.05 3.78 -10.70
N PHE A 210 15.07 2.98 -11.03
CA PHE A 210 16.15 2.69 -10.11
C PHE A 210 16.94 3.96 -9.78
N HIS A 211 17.27 4.10 -8.50
CA HIS A 211 17.93 5.31 -8.00
C HIS A 211 17.19 6.57 -8.41
N ASP A 212 15.87 6.55 -8.39
CA ASP A 212 15.05 7.73 -8.60
C ASP A 212 14.91 8.51 -7.29
N THR A 213 14.91 9.83 -7.37
CA THR A 213 14.65 10.71 -6.22
C THR A 213 13.59 11.75 -6.54
N ASP A 214 12.86 11.57 -7.64
CA ASP A 214 11.74 12.43 -7.96
C ASP A 214 10.71 12.36 -6.83
N ILE A 215 10.66 13.44 -6.05
CA ILE A 215 9.80 13.56 -4.89
C ILE A 215 8.33 13.40 -5.24
N ASN A 216 7.95 13.68 -6.48
CA ASN A 216 6.57 13.54 -6.90
C ASN A 216 6.15 12.07 -7.02
N ILE A 217 7.09 11.18 -7.32
CA ILE A 217 6.88 9.73 -7.32
C ILE A 217 7.01 9.22 -5.89
N LEU A 218 8.10 9.59 -5.21
CA LEU A 218 8.37 9.13 -3.84
C LEU A 218 7.28 9.54 -2.84
N ASN A 219 6.71 10.74 -2.95
CA ASN A 219 5.60 11.17 -2.09
C ASN A 219 4.36 10.29 -2.26
N SER A 220 4.05 9.86 -3.48
CA SER A 220 2.92 8.94 -3.69
C SER A 220 3.19 7.60 -3.03
N ILE A 221 4.40 7.07 -3.15
CA ILE A 221 4.82 5.81 -2.52
C ILE A 221 4.79 5.94 -1.00
N GLN A 222 5.33 7.01 -0.45
CA GLN A 222 5.32 7.27 0.99
C GLN A 222 3.90 7.39 1.54
N LYS A 223 3.00 8.10 0.84
CA LYS A 223 1.58 8.16 1.21
C LYS A 223 0.93 6.78 1.23
N GLN A 224 1.24 5.95 0.25
CA GLN A 224 0.75 4.57 0.18
C GLN A 224 1.33 3.70 1.31
N SER A 225 2.61 3.87 1.64
CA SER A 225 3.25 3.23 2.79
C SER A 225 2.59 3.62 4.11
N ILE A 226 2.31 4.92 4.32
CA ILE A 226 1.62 5.40 5.52
C ILE A 226 0.20 4.82 5.61
N ARG A 227 -0.54 4.79 4.49
CA ARG A 227 -1.88 4.19 4.45
C ARG A 227 -1.86 2.71 4.79
N TYR A 228 -0.84 1.99 4.30
CA TYR A 228 -0.66 0.57 4.63
C TYR A 228 -0.45 0.38 6.13
N GLN A 229 0.45 1.16 6.74
CA GLN A 229 0.72 1.12 8.19
C GLN A 229 -0.53 1.48 9.02
N GLN A 230 -1.31 2.47 8.59
CA GLN A 230 -2.58 2.80 9.24
C GLN A 230 -3.60 1.66 9.13
N TRP A 231 -3.70 1.02 7.96
CA TRP A 231 -4.57 -0.13 7.76
C TRP A 231 -4.16 -1.30 8.65
N GLU A 232 -2.86 -1.57 8.75
CA GLU A 232 -2.27 -2.61 9.59
C GLU A 232 -2.68 -2.39 11.06
N ALA A 233 -2.43 -1.20 11.61
CA ALA A 233 -2.82 -0.86 12.99
C ALA A 233 -4.33 -1.04 13.26
N ILE A 234 -5.20 -0.65 12.32
CA ILE A 234 -6.65 -0.84 12.45
C ILE A 234 -7.02 -2.33 12.50
N ILE A 235 -6.40 -3.15 11.65
CA ILE A 235 -6.68 -4.59 11.61
C ILE A 235 -6.27 -5.25 12.92
N GLU A 236 -5.11 -4.89 13.47
CA GLU A 236 -4.64 -5.40 14.75
C GLU A 236 -5.62 -5.06 15.88
N GLU A 237 -6.08 -3.81 15.96
CA GLU A 237 -7.04 -3.37 16.99
C GLU A 237 -8.39 -4.10 16.87
N GLU A 238 -8.89 -4.29 15.64
CA GLU A 238 -10.14 -5.01 15.39
C GLU A 238 -10.07 -6.48 15.79
N LEU A 239 -8.93 -7.12 15.56
CA LEU A 239 -8.70 -8.51 15.95
C LEU A 239 -8.67 -8.67 17.48
N ILE A 240 -7.99 -7.76 18.18
CA ILE A 240 -7.94 -7.74 19.65
C ILE A 240 -9.34 -7.49 20.24
N SER A 241 -10.07 -6.51 19.71
CA SER A 241 -11.39 -6.12 20.20
C SER A 241 -12.45 -7.21 20.01
N SER A 242 -12.41 -7.91 18.87
CA SER A 242 -13.35 -9.00 18.56
C SER A 242 -13.24 -10.14 19.57
N ASN A 243 -12.03 -10.44 20.05
CA ASN A 243 -11.81 -11.48 21.05
C ASN A 243 -12.30 -11.10 22.45
N ASN A 244 -12.15 -9.83 22.85
CA ASN A 244 -12.63 -9.36 24.16
C ASN A 244 -14.16 -9.31 24.26
N SER A 245 -14.86 -9.07 23.15
CA SER A 245 -16.33 -8.98 23.11
C SER A 245 -17.07 -10.29 23.40
N ASN A 246 -16.38 -11.44 23.38
CA ASN A 246 -16.96 -12.75 23.67
C ASN A 246 -16.99 -13.10 25.17
N LYS A 247 -16.58 -12.19 26.07
CA LYS A 247 -16.63 -12.46 27.51
C LYS A 247 -18.10 -12.49 27.97
N PRO A 248 -18.60 -13.62 28.51
CA PRO A 248 -19.98 -13.71 28.96
C PRO A 248 -20.21 -12.66 30.04
N ASN A 249 -21.15 -11.75 29.78
CA ASN A 249 -21.48 -10.68 30.69
C ASN A 249 -22.21 -11.30 31.90
N ASN A 250 -21.45 -11.72 32.90
CA ASN A 250 -21.94 -12.24 34.18
C ASN A 250 -22.49 -11.08 35.02
N ASN A 251 -23.51 -10.39 34.50
CA ASN A 251 -24.33 -9.50 35.30
C ASN A 251 -25.29 -10.36 36.13
N ASN A 252 -24.76 -10.88 37.24
CA ASN A 252 -25.56 -11.23 38.40
C ASN A 252 -26.01 -9.90 39.06
N GLU A 253 -26.89 -9.17 38.36
CA GLU A 253 -27.70 -8.18 39.04
C GLU A 253 -28.68 -8.95 39.93
N ASN A 254 -28.46 -8.82 41.24
CA ASN A 254 -29.46 -9.08 42.26
C ASN A 254 -30.70 -8.22 41.97
N GLN A 255 -31.57 -8.72 41.09
CA GLN A 255 -32.96 -8.27 41.01
C GLN A 255 -33.70 -8.85 42.20
N SER A 256 -33.77 -8.05 43.25
CA SER A 256 -34.79 -8.14 44.28
C SER A 256 -36.18 -8.11 43.63
N ASN A 257 -36.87 -9.24 43.73
CA ASN A 257 -38.32 -9.41 43.82
C ASN A 257 -39.20 -8.31 43.21
N GLN A 258 -39.80 -8.59 42.06
CA GLN A 258 -41.23 -8.36 41.87
C GLN A 258 -41.82 -9.35 40.86
N ASN A 259 -42.73 -10.17 41.37
CA ASN A 259 -43.57 -11.10 40.63
C ASN A 259 -44.37 -10.37 39.55
N ASN A 260 -44.33 -10.86 38.30
CA ASN A 260 -45.55 -11.24 37.60
C ASN A 260 -45.28 -12.01 36.30
N SER A 261 -46.14 -13.01 36.12
CA SER A 261 -46.15 -14.05 35.11
C SER A 261 -46.43 -13.50 33.70
N SER A 262 -45.59 -13.86 32.72
CA SER A 262 -46.02 -14.27 31.37
C SER A 262 -44.86 -14.86 30.58
N ASN A 263 -45.02 -16.12 30.20
CA ASN A 263 -44.14 -16.94 29.38
C ASN A 263 -43.68 -16.22 28.10
N ASN A 264 -42.37 -16.08 27.92
CA ASN A 264 -41.80 -15.91 26.58
C ASN A 264 -40.45 -16.64 26.51
N HIS A 265 -40.48 -17.85 25.92
CA HIS A 265 -39.31 -18.62 25.54
C HIS A 265 -38.61 -17.93 24.35
N ASN A 266 -37.63 -17.06 24.63
CA ASN A 266 -36.64 -16.65 23.65
C ASN A 266 -35.29 -17.26 24.03
N ASN A 267 -35.03 -18.45 23.50
CA ASN A 267 -33.70 -19.07 23.47
C ASN A 267 -32.80 -18.29 22.50
N ASN A 268 -32.28 -17.15 22.94
CA ASN A 268 -31.23 -16.45 22.22
C ASN A 268 -29.88 -17.07 22.59
N ASN A 269 -29.55 -18.19 21.95
CA ASN A 269 -28.18 -18.70 21.89
C ASN A 269 -27.34 -17.67 21.13
N SER A 270 -26.66 -16.77 21.86
CA SER A 270 -25.65 -15.90 21.28
C SER A 270 -24.41 -16.74 20.95
N SER A 271 -24.42 -17.39 19.79
CA SER A 271 -23.20 -18.03 19.28
C SER A 271 -22.15 -16.93 19.10
N SER A 272 -21.02 -17.03 19.81
CA SER A 272 -19.87 -16.17 19.56
C SER A 272 -19.54 -16.26 18.07
N LYS A 273 -19.58 -15.10 17.38
CA LYS A 273 -19.19 -15.06 15.98
C LYS A 273 -17.67 -15.11 15.96
N SER A 274 -17.10 -16.22 15.50
CA SER A 274 -15.70 -16.24 15.10
C SER A 274 -15.51 -15.32 13.89
N THR A 275 -14.57 -14.40 14.00
CA THR A 275 -14.14 -13.56 12.88
C THR A 275 -13.07 -14.33 12.10
N ASN A 276 -13.41 -14.77 10.89
CA ASN A 276 -12.43 -15.37 9.99
C ASN A 276 -11.63 -14.25 9.31
N PHE A 277 -10.34 -14.14 9.64
CA PHE A 277 -9.41 -13.26 8.94
C PHE A 277 -8.80 -14.02 7.76
N VAL A 278 -8.81 -13.39 6.58
CA VAL A 278 -8.21 -13.95 5.37
C VAL A 278 -7.31 -12.89 4.78
N LEU A 279 -6.01 -13.18 4.74
CA LEU A 279 -5.04 -12.37 4.02
C LEU A 279 -4.89 -12.92 2.60
N LEU A 280 -5.10 -12.05 1.61
CA LEU A 280 -4.96 -12.39 0.21
C LEU A 280 -3.73 -11.69 -0.34
N GLU A 281 -2.65 -12.45 -0.50
CA GLU A 281 -1.44 -11.98 -1.14
C GLU A 281 -1.62 -11.97 -2.67
N ILE A 282 -1.37 -10.82 -3.30
CA ILE A 282 -1.41 -10.69 -4.75
C ILE A 282 -0.09 -10.06 -5.20
N GLY A 283 0.83 -10.89 -5.70
CA GLY A 283 2.15 -10.43 -6.13
C GLY A 283 2.68 -11.15 -7.37
N CYS A 284 3.71 -10.58 -7.99
CA CYS A 284 4.62 -11.30 -8.89
C CYS A 284 6.01 -10.64 -8.88
N GLY A 285 7.06 -11.45 -8.97
CA GLY A 285 8.46 -11.01 -9.00
C GLY A 285 9.27 -11.49 -7.79
N LYS A 286 10.57 -11.15 -7.76
CA LYS A 286 11.51 -11.57 -6.71
C LYS A 286 11.24 -11.02 -5.30
N ASN A 287 10.38 -10.00 -5.18
CA ASN A 287 9.99 -9.43 -3.89
C ASN A 287 8.71 -10.05 -3.33
N VAL A 288 8.09 -11.01 -4.02
CA VAL A 288 6.97 -11.80 -3.48
C VAL A 288 7.35 -12.45 -2.14
N PRO A 289 8.54 -13.08 -1.98
CA PRO A 289 9.00 -13.51 -0.66
C PRO A 289 9.06 -12.40 0.37
N ALA A 290 9.45 -11.17 0.00
CA ALA A 290 9.45 -10.06 0.95
C ALA A 290 8.03 -9.68 1.37
N VAL A 291 7.10 -9.50 0.42
CA VAL A 291 5.68 -9.22 0.72
C VAL A 291 5.05 -10.33 1.55
N ARG A 292 5.41 -11.59 1.27
CA ARG A 292 5.01 -12.75 2.06
C ARG A 292 5.57 -12.69 3.48
N ASN A 293 6.86 -12.43 3.63
CA ASN A 293 7.48 -12.31 4.96
C ASN A 293 6.79 -11.21 5.77
N GLU A 294 6.54 -10.03 5.18
CA GLU A 294 5.79 -8.96 5.85
C GLU A 294 4.35 -9.40 6.20
N SER A 295 3.69 -10.12 5.30
CA SER A 295 2.34 -10.68 5.54
C SER A 295 2.32 -11.70 6.68
N GLU A 296 3.38 -12.52 6.79
CA GLU A 296 3.57 -13.52 7.84
C GLU A 296 3.91 -12.85 9.18
N GLU A 297 4.75 -11.81 9.20
CA GLU A 297 5.01 -11.02 10.42
C GLU A 297 3.74 -10.34 10.92
N ILE A 298 2.88 -9.78 10.05
CA ILE A 298 1.55 -9.25 10.47
C ILE A 298 0.69 -10.33 11.13
N LEU A 299 0.63 -11.52 10.52
CA LEU A 299 -0.15 -12.62 11.08
C LEU A 299 0.40 -13.03 12.45
N LYS A 300 1.72 -13.11 12.58
CA LYS A 300 2.40 -13.42 13.83
C LYS A 300 2.17 -12.35 14.89
N ASP A 301 2.30 -11.07 14.56
CA ASP A 301 2.03 -9.95 15.47
C ASP A 301 0.58 -9.97 15.96
N CYS A 302 -0.36 -10.27 15.06
CA CYS A 302 -1.76 -10.48 15.44
C CYS A 302 -1.90 -11.65 16.42
N LEU A 303 -1.29 -12.80 16.12
CA LEU A 303 -1.34 -14.00 16.97
C LEU A 303 -0.72 -13.76 18.36
N ASP A 304 0.41 -13.06 18.42
CA ASP A 304 1.09 -12.72 19.67
C ASP A 304 0.24 -11.78 20.52
N LYS A 305 -0.32 -10.72 19.92
CA LYS A 305 -1.25 -9.80 20.59
C LYS A 305 -2.50 -10.53 21.10
N LEU A 306 -3.05 -11.47 20.33
CA LEU A 306 -4.18 -12.28 20.78
C LEU A 306 -3.82 -13.21 21.94
N THR A 307 -2.63 -13.80 21.91
CA THR A 307 -2.13 -14.68 22.97
C THR A 307 -1.92 -13.89 24.26
N LEU A 308 -1.28 -12.72 24.18
CA LEU A 308 -1.12 -11.81 25.32
C LEU A 308 -2.47 -11.37 25.91
N ALA A 309 -3.46 -11.03 25.08
CA ALA A 309 -4.79 -10.66 25.54
C ALA A 309 -5.51 -11.81 26.29
N ARG A 310 -5.31 -13.06 25.86
CA ARG A 310 -5.82 -14.25 26.55
C ARG A 310 -5.12 -14.47 27.89
N MET A 311 -3.80 -14.37 27.94
CA MET A 311 -3.03 -14.52 29.18
C MET A 311 -3.40 -13.46 30.23
N ALA A 312 -3.58 -12.21 29.80
CA ALA A 312 -4.03 -11.12 30.66
C ALA A 312 -5.43 -11.41 31.24
N SER A 313 -6.34 -11.96 30.43
CA SER A 313 -7.70 -12.32 30.87
C SER A 313 -7.73 -13.44 31.91
N THR A 314 -6.86 -14.44 31.79
CA THR A 314 -6.76 -15.55 32.76
C THR A 314 -6.22 -15.10 34.12
N THR A 315 -5.26 -14.17 34.14
CA THR A 315 -4.68 -13.65 35.38
C THR A 315 -5.72 -12.91 36.23
N VAL A 316 -6.61 -12.15 35.60
CA VAL A 316 -7.68 -11.41 36.31
C VAL A 316 -8.71 -12.36 36.94
N ALA A 317 -9.04 -13.48 36.28
CA ALA A 317 -10.00 -14.45 36.82
C ALA A 317 -9.49 -15.09 38.13
N ASN A 318 -8.21 -15.45 38.20
CA ASN A 318 -7.63 -16.11 39.37
C ASN A 318 -7.51 -15.18 40.61
N ASN A 319 -7.39 -13.87 40.41
CA ASN A 319 -7.29 -12.92 41.53
C ASN A 319 -8.64 -12.69 42.22
N ASN A 320 -9.76 -12.84 41.53
CA ASN A 320 -11.09 -12.64 42.12
C ASN A 320 -11.56 -13.83 42.98
N ASP A 321 -11.03 -15.04 42.77
CA ASP A 321 -11.42 -16.23 43.53
C ASP A 321 -10.63 -16.42 44.84
N ASN A 322 -9.55 -15.68 45.06
CA ASN A 322 -8.67 -15.86 46.23
C ASN A 322 -9.17 -15.18 47.53
N ASP A 323 -10.23 -14.37 47.49
CA ASP A 323 -10.76 -13.71 48.69
C ASP A 323 -11.73 -14.58 49.52
N HIS A 324 -12.16 -15.75 49.02
CA HIS A 324 -12.99 -16.70 49.79
C HIS A 324 -12.53 -18.16 49.60
N ASN A 325 -12.07 -18.77 50.70
CA ASN A 325 -11.70 -20.18 50.90
C ASN A 325 -10.26 -20.63 50.60
N ASN A 326 -9.48 -20.60 51.68
CA ASN A 326 -8.27 -21.37 51.91
C ASN A 326 -8.60 -22.88 51.97
N ASN A 327 -8.52 -23.60 50.83
CA ASN A 327 -8.27 -25.06 50.72
C ASN A 327 -8.55 -25.59 49.27
N ASN A 328 -7.65 -25.40 48.29
CA ASN A 328 -7.63 -26.31 47.13
C ASN A 328 -6.32 -26.27 46.30
N SER A 329 -5.53 -27.36 46.37
CA SER A 329 -4.22 -27.50 45.71
C SER A 329 -4.30 -28.09 44.28
N ASN A 330 -5.49 -28.33 43.73
CA ASN A 330 -5.67 -29.10 42.48
C ASN A 330 -5.84 -28.27 41.19
N ASN A 331 -6.02 -26.94 41.26
CA ASN A 331 -6.36 -26.15 40.06
C ASN A 331 -5.16 -25.76 39.17
N ASN A 332 -3.93 -25.82 39.65
CA ASN A 332 -2.75 -25.41 38.86
C ASN A 332 -2.37 -26.37 37.72
N LYS A 333 -2.87 -27.62 37.71
CA LYS A 333 -2.43 -28.62 36.72
C LYS A 333 -3.12 -28.46 35.35
N ASN A 334 -4.37 -27.97 35.33
CA ASN A 334 -5.16 -27.90 34.09
C ASN A 334 -4.81 -26.69 33.20
N ASN A 335 -4.26 -25.62 33.77
CA ASN A 335 -3.92 -24.41 33.01
C ASN A 335 -2.68 -24.61 32.12
N ASN A 336 -1.74 -25.46 32.53
CA ASN A 336 -0.55 -25.77 31.73
C ASN A 336 -0.87 -26.63 30.49
N GLU A 337 -1.85 -27.54 30.58
CA GLU A 337 -2.28 -28.34 29.42
C GLU A 337 -2.99 -27.49 28.36
N THR A 338 -3.71 -26.45 28.77
CA THR A 338 -4.42 -25.57 27.84
C THR A 338 -3.45 -24.68 27.04
N LEU A 339 -2.37 -24.20 27.66
CA LEU A 339 -1.34 -23.42 26.97
C LEU A 339 -0.55 -24.27 25.95
N GLN A 340 -0.25 -25.54 26.29
CA GLN A 340 0.42 -26.46 25.35
C GLN A 340 -0.41 -26.73 24.09
N LEU A 341 -1.74 -26.87 24.22
CA LEU A 341 -2.62 -27.10 23.07
C LEU A 341 -2.70 -25.88 22.14
N ILE A 342 -2.65 -24.66 22.69
CA ILE A 342 -2.64 -23.41 21.89
C ILE A 342 -1.34 -23.31 21.10
N ASP A 343 -0.20 -23.61 21.71
CA ASP A 343 1.11 -23.59 21.03
C ASP A 343 1.19 -24.65 19.92
N GLU A 344 0.61 -25.84 20.11
CA GLU A 344 0.55 -26.87 19.07
C GLU A 344 -0.36 -26.45 17.88
N GLU A 345 -1.49 -25.82 18.15
CA GLU A 345 -2.41 -25.34 17.10
C GLU A 345 -1.79 -24.16 16.30
N LEU A 346 -1.04 -23.28 16.97
CA LEU A 346 -0.28 -22.20 16.32
C LEU A 346 0.85 -22.74 15.44
N ASN A 347 1.60 -23.73 15.93
CA ASN A 347 2.65 -24.38 15.14
C ASN A 347 2.10 -25.14 13.92
N LEU A 348 0.84 -25.59 13.96
CA LEU A 348 0.16 -26.20 12.81
C LEU A 348 -0.34 -25.18 11.78
N LEU A 349 -0.54 -23.92 12.16
CA LEU A 349 -0.97 -22.85 11.24
C LEU A 349 0.21 -22.16 10.54
N LEU A 350 1.41 -22.22 11.14
CA LEU A 350 2.63 -21.58 10.64
C LEU A 350 3.53 -22.51 9.80
N ASN A 351 3.25 -23.83 9.76
CA ASN A 351 3.95 -24.83 8.95
C ASN A 351 3.03 -25.40 7.86
#